data_AF-A0A1F1CBB1-F1
#
_entry.id   AF-A0A1F1CBB1-F1
#
_cell.length_a   1.000
_cell.length_b   1.000
_cell.length_c   1.000
_cell.angle_alpha   90.00
_cell.angle_beta   90.00
_cell.angle_gamma   90.00
#
_symmetry.space_group_name_H-M   'P 1'
#
loop_
_entity.id
_entity.type
_entity.pdbx_description
1 polymer ?
#
loop_
_entity_poly.entity_id
_entity_poly.type
_entity_poly.pdbx_seq_one_letter_code
_entity_poly.pdbx_strand_id
1 'polypeptide(L)'
;MGLFDLFKDKKKEIGFSLENVQVEHQKNPRHFLIPSQDEINQLKLGDQVRLIFVLDTVLENGCRAERMWVELTEIRDGKFKGCLTNQPAYITSIQLGDELDFAQEHIASLMLPPLNFDTQKGAIITKDCFLRREINWAIHDVPHNPQDSGWQFFTGFESQGDLDDPSKITIISLEEALEIEPLLETVLDKNGGAYVYQAEQNAFVEDC
;
A
#
# COMPACT_ATOMS: atom_id res chain seq x y z
N MET A 1 -17.64 -53.63 19.39
CA MET A 1 -16.87 -52.48 19.89
C MET A 1 -16.10 -51.92 18.71
N GLY A 2 -16.31 -50.63 18.42
CA GLY A 2 -16.21 -50.03 17.10
C GLY A 2 -14.80 -49.89 16.52
N LEU A 3 -14.70 -50.25 15.25
CA LEU A 3 -13.71 -49.76 14.29
C LEU A 3 -14.07 -48.31 13.91
N PHE A 4 -13.83 -47.36 14.81
CA PHE A 4 -14.04 -45.92 14.54
C PHE A 4 -12.82 -45.08 14.89
N ASP A 5 -11.62 -45.67 14.77
CA ASP A 5 -10.37 -44.94 14.71
C ASP A 5 -9.70 -45.29 13.39
N LEU A 6 -9.85 -44.44 12.38
CA LEU A 6 -8.87 -44.13 11.34
C LEU A 6 -9.51 -43.07 10.45
N PHE A 7 -8.72 -42.10 9.98
CA PHE A 7 -9.12 -40.87 9.28
C PHE A 7 -9.56 -39.71 10.18
N LYS A 8 -8.71 -39.33 11.14
CA LYS A 8 -8.47 -37.89 11.33
C LYS A 8 -7.70 -37.45 10.10
N ASP A 9 -8.35 -36.76 9.17
CA ASP A 9 -7.65 -35.99 8.15
C ASP A 9 -6.66 -35.08 8.88
N LYS A 10 -5.37 -35.41 8.79
CA LYS A 10 -4.33 -34.46 9.21
C LYS A 10 -4.49 -33.29 8.26
N LYS A 11 -5.12 -32.21 8.76
CA LYS A 11 -5.20 -30.93 8.05
C LYS A 11 -3.77 -30.65 7.56
N LYS A 12 -3.60 -30.60 6.22
CA LYS A 12 -2.28 -30.41 5.61
C LYS A 12 -1.69 -29.14 6.22
N GLU A 13 -0.53 -29.27 6.84
CA GLU A 13 0.19 -28.12 7.36
C GLU A 13 0.64 -27.26 6.17
N ILE A 14 0.34 -25.96 6.24
CA ILE A 14 0.71 -24.97 5.25
C ILE A 14 1.70 -24.04 5.93
N GLY A 15 2.96 -24.16 5.51
CA GLY A 15 4.09 -23.32 5.91
C GLY A 15 4.10 -21.99 5.18
N PHE A 16 5.08 -21.15 5.53
CA PHE A 16 5.30 -19.87 4.88
C PHE A 16 6.78 -19.47 4.84
N SER A 17 7.07 -18.54 3.93
CA SER A 17 8.26 -17.69 3.96
C SER A 17 7.85 -16.22 3.94
N LEU A 18 8.71 -15.33 4.44
CA LEU A 18 8.47 -13.89 4.37
C LEU A 18 8.99 -13.33 3.03
N GLU A 19 8.17 -12.56 2.34
CA GLU A 19 8.54 -11.91 1.08
C GLU A 19 9.61 -10.84 1.32
N ASN A 20 10.64 -10.79 0.47
CA ASN A 20 11.57 -9.67 0.46
C ASN A 20 10.94 -8.51 -0.34
N VAL A 21 10.39 -7.53 0.38
CA VAL A 21 9.64 -6.42 -0.21
C VAL A 21 10.54 -5.43 -0.95
N GLN A 22 11.85 -5.42 -0.66
CA GLN A 22 12.82 -4.59 -1.38
C GLN A 22 12.97 -5.07 -2.83
N VAL A 23 12.93 -6.39 -3.06
CA VAL A 23 12.96 -6.97 -4.41
C VAL A 23 11.69 -6.62 -5.19
N GLU A 24 10.53 -6.67 -4.55
CA GLU A 24 9.26 -6.28 -5.19
C GLU A 24 9.20 -4.78 -5.49
N HIS A 25 9.67 -3.94 -4.56
CA HIS A 25 9.82 -2.52 -4.77
C HIS A 25 10.74 -2.22 -5.95
N GLN A 26 11.90 -2.86 -6.06
CA GLN A 26 12.82 -2.66 -7.19
C GLN A 26 12.18 -3.00 -8.55
N LYS A 27 11.23 -3.94 -8.60
CA LYS A 27 10.51 -4.29 -9.83
C LYS A 27 9.46 -3.24 -10.21
N ASN A 28 8.86 -2.58 -9.23
CA ASN A 28 7.81 -1.58 -9.44
C ASN A 28 7.87 -0.47 -8.37
N PRO A 29 8.91 0.39 -8.40
CA PRO A 29 9.18 1.31 -7.30
C PRO A 29 8.14 2.42 -7.17
N ARG A 30 7.38 2.64 -8.25
CA ARG A 30 6.31 3.64 -8.33
C ARG A 30 5.02 3.18 -7.64
N HIS A 31 4.62 1.92 -7.82
CA HIS A 31 3.32 1.44 -7.33
C HIS A 31 3.42 0.41 -6.19
N PHE A 32 4.62 -0.07 -5.87
CA PHE A 32 4.87 -0.92 -4.73
C PHE A 32 5.64 -0.13 -3.67
N LEU A 33 4.92 0.69 -2.90
CA LEU A 33 5.51 1.49 -1.84
C LEU A 33 5.91 0.61 -0.67
N ILE A 34 7.04 0.96 -0.06
CA ILE A 34 7.56 0.36 1.15
C ILE A 34 8.00 1.48 2.08
N PRO A 35 8.06 1.23 3.41
CA PRO A 35 8.51 2.24 4.34
C PRO A 35 9.95 2.68 4.04
N SER A 36 10.18 3.98 4.13
CA SER A 36 11.50 4.59 4.05
C SER A 36 12.38 4.17 5.23
N GLN A 37 13.70 4.31 5.07
CA GLN A 37 14.63 4.00 6.16
C GLN A 37 14.38 4.86 7.41
N ASP A 38 13.97 6.12 7.24
CA ASP A 38 13.67 7.02 8.35
C ASP A 38 12.41 6.59 9.12
N GLU A 39 11.39 6.07 8.42
CA GLU A 39 10.22 5.49 9.07
C GLU A 39 10.57 4.20 9.82
N ILE A 40 11.37 3.31 9.21
CA ILE A 40 11.86 2.09 9.88
C ILE A 40 12.68 2.44 11.14
N ASN A 41 13.53 3.46 11.07
CA ASN A 41 14.35 3.92 12.20
C ASN A 41 13.52 4.53 13.35
N GLN A 42 12.29 4.96 13.07
CA GLN A 42 11.38 5.55 14.06
C GLN A 42 10.48 4.54 14.77
N LEU A 43 10.49 3.27 14.33
CA LEU A 43 9.69 2.20 14.93
C LEU A 43 9.99 1.99 16.42
N LYS A 44 8.94 1.73 17.18
CA LYS A 44 8.97 1.49 18.62
C LYS A 44 8.22 0.21 18.97
N LEU A 45 8.48 -0.29 20.17
CA LEU A 45 7.71 -1.41 20.73
C LEU A 45 6.22 -1.02 20.80
N GLY A 46 5.35 -1.93 20.37
CA GLY A 46 3.91 -1.72 20.24
C GLY A 46 3.46 -1.17 18.89
N ASP A 47 4.37 -0.70 18.03
CA ASP A 47 3.99 -0.32 16.66
C ASP A 47 3.62 -1.56 15.85
N GLN A 48 2.68 -1.41 14.92
CA GLN A 48 2.25 -2.50 14.03
C GLN A 48 2.87 -2.35 12.64
N VAL A 49 3.46 -3.44 12.17
CA VAL A 49 4.00 -3.59 10.82
C VAL A 49 3.24 -4.66 10.08
N ARG A 50 3.10 -4.51 8.76
CA ARG A 50 2.50 -5.52 7.91
C ARG A 50 3.60 -6.28 7.18
N LEU A 51 3.55 -7.60 7.23
CA LEU A 51 4.45 -8.48 6.47
C LEU A 51 3.64 -9.23 5.40
N ILE A 52 4.33 -9.76 4.39
CA ILE A 52 3.74 -10.62 3.36
C ILE A 52 4.26 -12.05 3.57
N PHE A 53 3.35 -12.95 3.93
CA PHE A 53 3.63 -14.35 4.19
C PHE A 53 3.29 -15.16 2.94
N VAL A 54 4.32 -15.56 2.19
CA VAL A 54 4.19 -16.38 0.99
C VAL A 54 3.97 -17.83 1.39
N LEU A 55 2.88 -18.43 0.92
CA LEU A 55 2.55 -19.82 1.22
C LEU A 55 3.55 -20.76 0.54
N ASP A 56 3.96 -21.82 1.24
CA ASP A 56 4.82 -22.87 0.65
C ASP A 56 4.09 -23.75 -0.39
N THR A 57 2.82 -23.47 -0.64
CA THR A 57 1.99 -24.14 -1.62
C THR A 57 1.11 -23.12 -2.33
N VAL A 58 0.97 -23.27 -3.64
CA VAL A 58 -0.02 -22.51 -4.41
C VAL A 58 -1.40 -23.12 -4.16
N LEU A 59 -2.37 -22.29 -3.78
CA LEU A 59 -3.75 -22.73 -3.60
C LEU A 59 -4.50 -22.77 -4.94
N GLU A 60 -5.55 -23.60 -5.01
CA GLU A 60 -6.39 -23.72 -6.21
C GLU A 60 -7.05 -22.41 -6.64
N ASN A 61 -7.34 -21.52 -5.67
CA ASN A 61 -7.89 -20.19 -5.93
C ASN A 61 -6.85 -19.16 -6.39
N GLY A 62 -5.59 -19.57 -6.59
CA GLY A 62 -4.49 -18.70 -6.99
C GLY A 62 -3.92 -17.83 -5.87
N CYS A 63 -4.40 -17.98 -4.63
CA CYS A 63 -3.80 -17.29 -3.49
C CYS A 63 -2.38 -17.83 -3.26
N ARG A 64 -1.41 -16.91 -3.26
CA ARG A 64 0.02 -17.19 -3.06
C ARG A 64 0.57 -16.67 -1.74
N ALA A 65 -0.10 -15.69 -1.13
CA ALA A 65 0.41 -15.01 0.05
C ALA A 65 -0.71 -14.40 0.88
N GLU A 66 -0.46 -14.27 2.18
CA GLU A 66 -1.29 -13.53 3.12
C GLU A 66 -0.56 -12.27 3.59
N ARG A 67 -1.28 -11.16 3.75
CA ARG A 67 -0.75 -9.93 4.34
C ARG A 67 -1.26 -9.82 5.75
N MET A 68 -0.36 -9.81 6.73
CA MET A 68 -0.75 -9.89 8.13
C MET A 68 0.01 -8.86 8.97
N TRP A 69 -0.65 -8.41 10.02
CA TRP A 69 -0.15 -7.41 10.96
C TRP A 69 0.61 -8.10 12.11
N VAL A 70 1.72 -7.49 12.49
CA VAL A 70 2.62 -7.93 13.54
C VAL A 70 2.92 -6.74 14.44
N GLU A 71 2.61 -6.87 15.72
CA GLU A 71 2.96 -5.88 16.75
C GLU A 71 4.40 -6.11 17.21
N LEU A 72 5.23 -5.06 17.21
CA LEU A 72 6.64 -5.15 17.59
C LEU A 72 6.82 -5.39 19.08
N THR A 73 7.46 -6.51 19.42
CA THR A 73 7.83 -6.89 20.81
C THR A 73 9.33 -6.77 21.07
N GLU A 74 10.16 -6.73 20.02
CA GLU A 74 11.62 -6.55 20.13
C GLU A 74 12.21 -5.84 18.90
N ILE A 75 13.17 -4.93 19.12
CA ILE A 75 13.95 -4.26 18.07
C ILE A 75 15.43 -4.32 18.46
N ARG A 76 16.27 -4.95 17.63
CA ARG A 76 17.73 -5.04 17.83
C ARG A 76 18.49 -5.04 16.51
N ASP A 77 19.35 -4.05 16.30
CA ASP A 77 20.31 -4.01 15.19
C ASP A 77 19.70 -4.34 13.80
N GLY A 78 18.54 -3.76 13.48
CA GLY A 78 17.83 -4.00 12.22
C GLY A 78 17.09 -5.34 12.11
N LYS A 79 17.05 -6.10 13.20
CA LYS A 79 16.20 -7.29 13.39
C LYS A 79 15.05 -6.95 14.31
N PHE A 80 13.91 -7.57 14.00
CA PHE A 80 12.65 -7.32 14.67
C PHE A 80 12.08 -8.66 15.14
N LYS A 81 11.40 -8.61 16.29
CA LYS A 81 10.47 -9.65 16.71
C LYS A 81 9.12 -9.01 16.95
N GLY A 82 8.07 -9.74 16.64
CA GLY A 82 6.73 -9.29 16.97
C GLY A 82 5.73 -10.42 17.06
N CYS A 83 4.53 -10.05 17.49
CA CYS A 83 3.40 -10.93 17.73
C CYS A 83 2.34 -10.72 16.64
N LEU A 84 1.85 -11.80 16.04
CA LEU A 84 0.81 -11.74 15.01
C LEU A 84 -0.52 -11.24 15.60
N THR A 85 -1.11 -10.19 15.03
CA THR A 85 -2.33 -9.54 15.58
C THR A 85 -3.62 -9.90 14.84
N ASN A 86 -3.54 -10.69 13.77
CA ASN A 86 -4.71 -11.22 13.06
C ASN A 86 -4.59 -12.73 12.78
N GLN A 87 -5.75 -13.39 12.64
CA GLN A 87 -5.81 -14.83 12.35
C GLN A 87 -5.43 -15.11 10.89
N PRO A 88 -4.48 -16.03 10.62
CA PRO A 88 -4.23 -16.52 9.27
C PRO A 88 -5.46 -17.21 8.68
N ALA A 89 -5.73 -16.96 7.40
CA ALA A 89 -6.82 -17.55 6.64
C ALA A 89 -6.47 -18.92 6.05
N TYR A 90 -5.22 -19.12 5.61
CA TYR A 90 -4.78 -20.32 4.90
C TYR A 90 -3.56 -20.99 5.53
N ILE A 91 -2.57 -20.21 5.98
CA ILE A 91 -1.39 -20.72 6.68
C ILE A 91 -1.84 -21.38 7.98
N THR A 92 -1.38 -22.61 8.22
CA THR A 92 -1.78 -23.41 9.40
C THR A 92 -0.63 -23.71 10.35
N SER A 93 0.59 -23.30 9.99
CA SER A 93 1.82 -23.43 10.79
C SER A 93 2.02 -22.30 11.82
N ILE A 94 1.22 -21.25 11.76
CA ILE A 94 1.21 -20.11 12.69
C ILE A 94 -0.23 -19.71 13.00
N GLN A 95 -0.47 -19.08 14.14
CA GLN A 95 -1.78 -18.58 14.57
C GLN A 95 -1.69 -17.19 15.20
N LEU A 96 -2.86 -16.57 15.43
CA LEU A 96 -2.98 -15.32 16.19
C LEU A 96 -2.23 -15.44 17.53
N GLY A 97 -1.39 -14.46 17.84
CA GLY A 97 -0.61 -14.41 19.08
C GLY A 97 0.76 -15.09 19.01
N ASP A 98 1.09 -15.80 17.94
CA ASP A 98 2.42 -16.38 17.78
C ASP A 98 3.47 -15.29 17.49
N GLU A 99 4.69 -15.53 17.99
CA GLU A 99 5.84 -14.66 17.76
C GLU A 99 6.68 -15.11 16.56
N LEU A 100 7.29 -14.16 15.86
CA LEU A 100 8.23 -14.44 14.78
C LEU A 100 9.34 -13.39 14.68
N ASP A 101 10.52 -13.83 14.23
CA ASP A 101 11.65 -12.96 13.88
C ASP A 101 11.61 -12.56 12.40
N PHE A 102 11.96 -11.32 12.10
CA PHE A 102 12.06 -10.79 10.74
C PHE A 102 13.07 -9.63 10.64
N ALA A 103 13.34 -9.19 9.42
CA ALA A 103 14.26 -8.09 9.12
C ALA A 103 13.52 -6.96 8.40
N GLN A 104 14.16 -5.80 8.30
CA GLN A 104 13.57 -4.62 7.62
C GLN A 104 13.10 -4.91 6.19
N GLU A 105 13.76 -5.81 5.47
CA GLU A 105 13.40 -6.20 4.10
C GLU A 105 12.09 -6.99 4.00
N HIS A 106 11.47 -7.37 5.11
CA HIS A 106 10.16 -8.01 5.16
C HIS A 106 9.02 -7.04 5.51
N ILE A 107 9.33 -5.80 5.94
CA ILE A 107 8.35 -4.82 6.39
C ILE A 107 7.69 -4.16 5.17
N ALA A 108 6.48 -4.61 4.83
CA ALA A 108 5.77 -4.18 3.63
C ALA A 108 5.05 -2.83 3.80
N SER A 109 4.53 -2.57 4.99
CA SER A 109 3.93 -1.28 5.32
C SER A 109 3.86 -1.10 6.83
N LEU A 110 3.71 0.14 7.26
CA LEU A 110 3.48 0.50 8.65
C LEU A 110 1.99 0.73 8.89
N MET A 111 1.56 0.61 10.14
CA MET A 111 0.27 1.17 10.55
C MET A 111 0.43 2.68 10.63
N LEU A 112 0.10 3.37 9.54
CA LEU A 112 0.15 4.81 9.48
C LEU A 112 -0.99 5.41 10.34
N PRO A 113 -0.75 6.56 11.00
CA PRO A 113 -1.85 7.38 11.46
C PRO A 113 -2.76 7.72 10.26
N PRO A 114 -4.05 7.99 10.49
CA PRO A 114 -4.93 8.44 9.42
C PRO A 114 -4.30 9.67 8.75
N LEU A 115 -4.37 9.72 7.42
CA LEU A 115 -3.94 10.85 6.62
C LEU A 115 -4.59 12.13 7.18
N ASN A 116 -3.87 13.25 7.22
CA ASN A 116 -4.42 14.52 7.74
C ASN A 116 -5.41 15.18 6.76
N PHE A 117 -5.79 14.48 5.68
CA PHE A 117 -6.79 14.90 4.72
C PHE A 117 -7.92 13.87 4.61
N ASP A 118 -9.10 14.36 4.25
CA ASP A 118 -10.29 13.54 4.05
C ASP A 118 -10.23 12.84 2.69
N THR A 119 -9.96 11.54 2.69
CA THR A 119 -9.81 10.73 1.47
C THR A 119 -11.11 10.58 0.67
N GLN A 120 -12.26 10.89 1.27
CA GLN A 120 -13.56 10.81 0.61
C GLN A 120 -13.89 12.05 -0.21
N LYS A 121 -13.10 13.13 -0.09
CA LYS A 121 -13.29 14.33 -0.92
C LYS A 121 -12.99 14.05 -2.38
N GLY A 122 -13.75 14.72 -3.23
CA GLY A 122 -13.64 14.65 -4.67
C GLY A 122 -12.40 15.39 -5.19
N ALA A 123 -11.75 14.80 -6.17
CA ALA A 123 -10.70 15.39 -6.98
C ALA A 123 -11.09 15.31 -8.46
N ILE A 124 -10.69 16.32 -9.23
CA ILE A 124 -10.85 16.31 -10.67
C ILE A 124 -9.77 15.39 -11.27
N ILE A 125 -10.13 14.57 -12.25
CA ILE A 125 -9.18 13.72 -12.96
C ILE A 125 -9.55 13.62 -14.44
N THR A 126 -8.55 13.59 -15.30
CA THR A 126 -8.75 13.31 -16.73
C THR A 126 -9.01 11.83 -16.95
N LYS A 127 -9.89 11.50 -17.90
CA LYS A 127 -10.17 10.11 -18.25
C LYS A 127 -8.94 9.37 -18.80
N ASP A 128 -7.96 10.12 -19.32
CA ASP A 128 -6.69 9.57 -19.80
C ASP A 128 -5.87 8.91 -18.68
N CYS A 129 -5.98 9.40 -17.43
CA CYS A 129 -5.33 8.78 -16.28
C CYS A 129 -5.77 7.32 -16.07
N PHE A 130 -7.05 6.98 -16.32
CA PHE A 130 -7.52 5.60 -16.24
C PHE A 130 -7.02 4.74 -17.40
N LEU A 131 -6.95 5.33 -18.60
CA LEU A 131 -6.50 4.62 -19.81
C LEU A 131 -5.02 4.24 -19.71
N ARG A 132 -4.20 5.17 -19.18
CA ARG A 132 -2.77 4.98 -18.99
C ARG A 132 -2.40 4.30 -17.69
N ARG A 133 -3.31 4.30 -16.70
CA ARG A 133 -3.05 3.86 -15.32
C ARG A 133 -1.91 4.65 -14.68
N GLU A 134 -1.86 5.95 -14.95
CA GLU A 134 -0.79 6.84 -14.51
C GLU A 134 -1.35 8.22 -14.18
N ILE A 135 -0.81 8.86 -13.15
CA ILE A 135 -1.01 10.29 -12.84
C ILE A 135 0.37 10.93 -12.76
N ASN A 136 0.65 11.95 -13.56
CA ASN A 136 1.98 12.58 -13.61
C ASN A 136 1.97 14.05 -13.16
N TRP A 137 0.80 14.66 -13.09
CA TRP A 137 0.62 16.04 -12.64
C TRP A 137 -0.48 16.08 -11.57
N ALA A 138 -0.19 16.71 -10.45
CA ALA A 138 -1.12 16.95 -9.36
C ALA A 138 -1.15 18.45 -9.07
N ILE A 139 -2.26 19.11 -9.36
CA ILE A 139 -2.46 20.54 -9.10
C ILE A 139 -3.42 20.69 -7.93
N HIS A 140 -3.10 21.60 -7.00
CA HIS A 140 -3.94 21.94 -5.87
C HIS A 140 -4.45 23.37 -5.99
N ASP A 141 -5.76 23.51 -6.17
CA ASP A 141 -6.45 24.79 -6.25
C ASP A 141 -7.40 24.97 -5.06
N VAL A 142 -7.96 26.17 -4.91
CA VAL A 142 -8.92 26.49 -3.86
C VAL A 142 -10.17 25.62 -4.02
N PRO A 143 -10.56 24.82 -3.00
CA PRO A 143 -11.77 24.01 -3.06
C PRO A 143 -13.02 24.87 -3.28
N HIS A 144 -13.89 24.47 -4.20
CA HIS A 144 -15.11 25.20 -4.52
C HIS A 144 -16.24 24.94 -3.52
N ASN A 145 -16.22 23.79 -2.84
CA ASN A 145 -17.22 23.38 -1.86
C ASN A 145 -16.62 22.40 -0.82
N PRO A 146 -17.33 22.08 0.28
CA PRO A 146 -16.77 21.22 1.34
C PRO A 146 -16.36 19.80 0.93
N GLN A 147 -16.95 19.26 -0.14
CA GLN A 147 -16.64 17.93 -0.69
C GLN A 147 -15.55 17.99 -1.76
N ASP A 148 -15.16 19.18 -2.20
CA ASP A 148 -14.04 19.39 -3.11
C ASP A 148 -12.73 19.34 -2.29
N SER A 149 -11.78 18.55 -2.76
CA SER A 149 -10.43 18.49 -2.19
C SER A 149 -9.54 19.63 -2.69
N GLY A 150 -9.89 20.23 -3.84
CA GLY A 150 -9.05 21.16 -4.59
C GLY A 150 -8.04 20.47 -5.51
N TRP A 151 -7.87 19.15 -5.42
CA TRP A 151 -6.90 18.41 -6.22
C TRP A 151 -7.41 18.13 -7.63
N GLN A 152 -6.49 18.23 -8.58
CA GLN A 152 -6.72 17.93 -10.00
C GLN A 152 -5.55 17.08 -10.52
N PHE A 153 -5.87 15.99 -11.23
CA PHE A 153 -4.91 14.99 -11.66
C PHE A 153 -4.90 14.82 -13.18
N PHE A 154 -3.70 14.78 -13.76
CA PHE A 154 -3.48 14.70 -15.21
C PHE A 154 -2.31 13.78 -15.54
N THR A 155 -2.30 13.29 -16.77
CA THR A 155 -1.17 12.51 -17.32
C THR A 155 -0.07 13.42 -17.89
N GLY A 156 -0.42 14.65 -18.26
CA GLY A 156 0.45 15.60 -18.98
C GLY A 156 0.42 15.41 -20.50
N PHE A 157 -0.37 14.45 -21.02
CA PHE A 157 -0.55 14.21 -22.46
C PHE A 157 -1.83 14.86 -23.01
N GLU A 158 -2.63 15.49 -22.15
CA GLU A 158 -3.87 16.15 -22.53
C GLU A 158 -3.61 17.41 -23.36
N SER A 159 -4.38 17.59 -24.44
CA SER A 159 -4.41 18.86 -25.15
C SER A 159 -5.32 19.87 -24.44
N GLN A 160 -5.18 21.17 -24.73
CA GLN A 160 -6.11 22.17 -24.22
C GLN A 160 -7.58 21.83 -24.55
N GLY A 161 -7.83 21.29 -25.75
CA GLY A 161 -9.17 20.85 -26.13
C GLY A 161 -9.71 19.67 -25.32
N ASP A 162 -8.83 18.80 -24.81
CA ASP A 162 -9.24 17.71 -23.91
C ASP A 162 -9.59 18.26 -22.52
N LEU A 163 -8.82 19.24 -22.02
CA LEU A 163 -9.08 19.89 -20.73
C LEU A 163 -10.35 20.76 -20.77
N ASP A 164 -10.70 21.31 -21.93
CA ASP A 164 -11.92 22.10 -22.13
C ASP A 164 -13.17 21.25 -22.38
N ASP A 165 -13.03 19.92 -22.55
CA ASP A 165 -14.15 18.99 -22.81
C ASP A 165 -14.60 18.28 -21.51
N PRO A 166 -15.77 18.63 -20.93
CA PRO A 166 -16.26 18.00 -19.71
C PRO A 166 -16.49 16.49 -19.85
N SER A 167 -16.64 15.98 -21.07
CA SER A 167 -16.79 14.54 -21.30
C SER A 167 -15.47 13.76 -21.10
N LYS A 168 -14.33 14.46 -21.07
CA LYS A 168 -12.98 13.91 -20.85
C LYS A 168 -12.54 13.98 -19.39
N ILE A 169 -13.33 14.62 -18.54
CA ILE A 169 -13.01 14.83 -17.13
C ILE A 169 -14.05 14.09 -16.29
N THR A 170 -13.65 13.66 -15.10
CA THR A 170 -14.56 13.13 -14.08
C THR A 170 -14.10 13.54 -12.69
N ILE A 171 -14.92 13.24 -11.69
CA ILE A 171 -14.57 13.37 -10.27
C ILE A 171 -14.40 11.97 -9.69
N ILE A 172 -13.36 11.77 -8.90
CA ILE A 172 -13.12 10.57 -8.08
C ILE A 172 -12.77 10.97 -6.66
N SER A 173 -12.85 10.06 -5.70
CA SER A 173 -12.30 10.31 -4.37
C SER A 173 -10.76 10.33 -4.38
N LEU A 174 -10.15 10.94 -3.38
CA LEU A 174 -8.69 10.84 -3.18
C LEU A 174 -8.26 9.40 -2.89
N GLU A 175 -9.13 8.59 -2.27
CA GLU A 175 -8.89 7.15 -2.11
C GLU A 175 -8.76 6.44 -3.47
N GLU A 176 -9.68 6.67 -4.40
CA GLU A 176 -9.61 6.13 -5.76
C GLU A 176 -8.37 6.63 -6.52
N ALA A 177 -7.95 7.88 -6.28
CA ALA A 177 -6.72 8.42 -6.88
C ALA A 177 -5.46 7.69 -6.38
N LEU A 178 -5.38 7.41 -5.08
CA LEU A 178 -4.29 6.65 -4.46
C LEU A 178 -4.24 5.19 -4.94
N GLU A 179 -5.38 4.60 -5.33
CA GLU A 179 -5.41 3.26 -5.95
C GLU A 179 -4.83 3.26 -7.38
N ILE A 180 -4.91 4.38 -8.09
CA ILE A 180 -4.31 4.56 -9.41
C ILE A 180 -2.81 4.86 -9.25
N GLU A 181 -2.48 5.82 -8.38
CA GLU A 181 -1.13 6.31 -8.16
C GLU A 181 -0.82 6.43 -6.66
N PRO A 182 -0.24 5.39 -6.04
CA PRO A 182 0.07 5.40 -4.61
C PRO A 182 1.03 6.51 -4.19
N LEU A 183 1.98 6.92 -5.04
CA LEU A 183 2.96 7.98 -4.68
C LEU A 183 2.32 9.33 -4.37
N LEU A 184 1.05 9.54 -4.73
CA LEU A 184 0.32 10.76 -4.34
C LEU A 184 0.27 10.93 -2.82
N GLU A 185 0.37 9.86 -2.01
CA GLU A 185 0.43 9.97 -0.54
C GLU A 185 1.53 10.92 -0.05
N THR A 186 2.59 11.08 -0.84
CA THR A 186 3.74 11.94 -0.52
C THR A 186 3.47 13.43 -0.71
N VAL A 187 2.35 13.82 -1.33
CA VAL A 187 2.03 15.22 -1.66
C VAL A 187 0.63 15.68 -1.26
N LEU A 188 -0.34 14.78 -1.08
CA LEU A 188 -1.73 15.16 -0.80
C LEU A 188 -1.95 15.91 0.52
N ASP A 189 -1.00 15.82 1.45
CA ASP A 189 -1.00 16.56 2.73
C ASP A 189 -0.10 17.81 2.71
N LYS A 190 0.43 18.19 1.55
CA LYS A 190 1.33 19.35 1.40
C LYS A 190 0.56 20.57 0.89
N ASN A 191 1.13 21.75 1.13
CA ASN A 191 0.52 23.05 0.79
C ASN A 191 0.97 23.64 -0.57
N GLY A 192 1.84 22.95 -1.31
CA GLY A 192 2.27 23.41 -2.64
C GLY A 192 1.15 23.35 -3.69
N GLY A 193 1.22 24.24 -4.69
CA GLY A 193 0.14 24.42 -5.67
C GLY A 193 0.20 23.46 -6.87
N ALA A 194 1.37 22.90 -7.18
CA ALA A 194 1.53 21.96 -8.29
C ALA A 194 2.69 21.01 -8.01
N TYR A 195 2.52 19.75 -8.40
CA TYR A 195 3.55 18.72 -8.33
C TYR A 195 3.60 17.92 -9.62
N VAL A 196 4.81 17.61 -10.06
CA VAL A 196 5.07 16.83 -11.26
C VAL A 196 5.86 15.58 -10.88
N TYR A 197 5.42 14.44 -11.38
CA TYR A 197 6.16 13.20 -11.24
C TYR A 197 7.48 13.28 -12.03
N GLN A 198 8.59 13.03 -11.34
CA GLN A 198 9.92 12.95 -11.93
C GLN A 198 10.44 11.51 -11.87
N ALA A 199 10.60 10.89 -13.03
CA ALA A 199 11.04 9.49 -13.13
C ALA A 199 12.44 9.25 -12.54
N GLU A 200 13.35 10.24 -12.63
CA GLU A 200 14.70 10.13 -12.09
C GLU A 200 14.71 10.04 -10.56
N GLN A 201 13.74 10.67 -9.90
CA GLN A 201 13.60 10.70 -8.45
C GLN A 201 12.55 9.71 -7.94
N ASN A 202 11.74 9.13 -8.83
CA ASN A 202 10.56 8.34 -8.50
C ASN A 202 9.67 9.05 -7.46
N ALA A 203 9.42 10.33 -7.67
CA ALA A 203 8.73 11.19 -6.73
C ALA A 203 7.94 12.30 -7.43
N PHE A 204 6.87 12.76 -6.78
CA PHE A 204 6.22 14.02 -7.11
C PHE A 204 7.02 15.18 -6.51
N VAL A 205 7.51 16.06 -7.38
CA VAL A 205 8.32 17.23 -7.02
C VAL A 205 7.50 18.49 -7.26
N GLU A 206 7.54 19.43 -6.32
CA GLU A 206 6.82 20.69 -6.44
C GLU A 206 7.32 21.48 -7.66
N ASP A 207 6.38 21.94 -8.50
CA ASP A 207 6.64 22.75 -9.69
C ASP A 207 6.58 24.24 -9.29
N CYS A 208 7.74 24.88 -9.24
CA CYS A 208 7.94 26.26 -8.77
C CYS A 208 7.91 27.29 -9.89
#